data_AF-A0A5M8P452-F1
#
_entry.id   AF-A0A5M8P452-F1
#
_cell.length_a   1.000
_cell.length_b   1.000
_cell.length_c   1.000
_cell.angle_alpha   90.00
_cell.angle_beta   90.00
_cell.angle_gamma   90.00
#
_symmetry.space_group_name_H-M   'P 1'
#
loop_
_entity.id
_entity.type
_entity.pdbx_description
1 polymer ?
#
loop_
_entity_poly.entity_id
_entity_poly.type
_entity_poly.pdbx_seq_one_letter_code
_entity_poly.pdbx_strand_id
1 'polypeptide(L)'
;MKVYHGSYMSIEHIDLSKCEKRRDFGQGFYVTNILEQAQFWAKRKGIANKTKGFVTEFDFDEEAFEDDDLHVLRFDEYNEAWLDFVVSNRRKGSKAHAYDIIEGPVADDDITQRIDAYLEGVISKTDFLKELKFHRPTHQIALCTIESLQMLEHIKKKKYVGNIDDTITQSLAVDYGMTVNQAIDVYFESKTYKQLIDEKTELCNKSWEEIYKLLLTELNLRLT
;
A
#
# COMPACT_ATOMS: atom_id res chain seq x y z
N MET A 1 -7.76 -10.07 -1.81
CA MET A 1 -6.30 -9.97 -1.60
C MET A 1 -5.88 -8.68 -0.88
N LYS A 2 -4.85 -8.72 -0.01
CA LYS A 2 -4.23 -7.50 0.54
C LYS A 2 -3.34 -6.79 -0.47
N VAL A 3 -3.49 -5.48 -0.60
CA VAL A 3 -2.68 -4.65 -1.50
C VAL A 3 -2.27 -3.33 -0.83
N TYR A 4 -1.22 -2.71 -1.37
CA TYR A 4 -0.49 -1.62 -0.75
C TYR A 4 -0.27 -0.48 -1.74
N HIS A 5 -0.49 0.76 -1.29
CA HIS A 5 -0.17 1.99 -2.03
C HIS A 5 0.94 2.77 -1.33
N GLY A 6 2.03 3.06 -2.05
CA GLY A 6 3.10 3.95 -1.57
C GLY A 6 2.90 5.40 -2.02
N SER A 7 2.87 6.33 -1.07
CA SER A 7 2.69 7.77 -1.29
C SER A 7 3.61 8.62 -0.40
N TYR A 8 3.60 9.94 -0.60
CA TYR A 8 4.24 10.93 0.27
C TYR A 8 3.26 11.56 1.28
N MET A 9 2.02 11.08 1.29
CA MET A 9 0.98 11.47 2.24
C MET A 9 0.05 10.28 2.53
N SER A 10 -0.64 10.32 3.67
CA SER A 10 -1.75 9.39 3.95
C SER A 10 -2.84 9.56 2.91
N ILE A 11 -3.37 8.46 2.38
CA ILE A 11 -4.51 8.46 1.46
C ILE A 11 -5.76 8.11 2.28
N GLU A 12 -6.70 9.05 2.35
CA GLU A 12 -8.02 8.88 2.97
C GLU A 12 -9.13 8.77 1.95
N HIS A 13 -8.99 9.50 0.84
CA HIS A 13 -9.90 9.47 -0.30
C HIS A 13 -9.07 9.40 -1.58
N ILE A 14 -9.41 8.48 -2.46
CA ILE A 14 -8.75 8.30 -3.75
C ILE A 14 -9.39 9.27 -4.75
N ASP A 15 -8.57 10.09 -5.39
CA ASP A 15 -8.99 11.09 -6.38
C ASP A 15 -8.20 10.86 -7.67
N LEU A 16 -8.81 10.17 -8.63
CA LEU A 16 -8.17 9.81 -9.91
C LEU A 16 -7.71 11.04 -10.70
N SER A 17 -8.34 12.21 -10.50
CA SER A 17 -7.97 13.44 -11.20
C SER A 17 -6.56 13.93 -10.80
N LYS A 18 -6.09 13.53 -9.62
CA LYS A 18 -4.74 13.81 -9.09
C LYS A 18 -3.71 12.75 -9.50
N CYS A 19 -4.13 11.62 -10.05
CA CYS A 19 -3.22 10.59 -10.52
C CYS A 19 -2.44 11.05 -11.77
N GLU A 20 -1.21 10.57 -11.88
CA GLU A 20 -0.35 10.87 -13.01
C GLU A 20 -0.91 10.28 -14.31
N LYS A 21 -0.94 11.09 -15.37
CA LYS A 21 -1.63 10.75 -16.63
C LYS A 21 -0.88 9.75 -17.52
N ARG A 22 0.41 9.55 -17.29
CA ARG A 22 1.33 8.85 -18.21
C ARG A 22 2.11 7.74 -17.50
N ARG A 23 1.50 7.08 -16.50
CA ARG A 23 2.08 5.87 -15.95
C ARG A 23 2.00 4.73 -16.98
N ASP A 24 2.69 3.66 -16.70
CA ASP A 24 2.77 2.46 -17.53
C ASP A 24 1.40 1.87 -17.88
N PHE A 25 0.45 1.85 -16.93
CA PHE A 25 -0.95 1.47 -17.18
C PHE A 25 -1.93 2.66 -17.29
N GLY A 26 -1.45 3.84 -17.70
CA GLY A 26 -2.30 5.02 -17.91
C GLY A 26 -2.56 5.87 -16.66
N GLN A 27 -3.70 6.53 -16.59
CA GLN A 27 -4.11 7.30 -15.40
C GLN A 27 -4.93 6.39 -14.50
N GLY A 28 -4.46 6.14 -13.27
CA GLY A 28 -5.15 5.26 -12.35
C GLY A 28 -4.58 5.33 -10.94
N PHE A 29 -5.26 4.71 -9.99
CA PHE A 29 -4.74 4.48 -8.65
C PHE A 29 -4.00 3.14 -8.64
N TYR A 30 -2.73 3.18 -8.21
CA TYR A 30 -1.83 2.02 -8.31
C TYR A 30 -1.63 1.38 -6.94
N VAL A 31 -1.84 0.07 -6.88
CA VAL A 31 -1.59 -0.74 -5.69
C VAL A 31 -0.71 -1.94 -6.06
N THR A 32 -0.14 -2.61 -5.07
CA THR A 32 0.63 -3.85 -5.27
C THR A 32 0.41 -4.80 -4.11
N ASN A 33 0.44 -6.11 -4.33
CA ASN A 33 0.47 -7.12 -3.28
C ASN A 33 1.87 -7.31 -2.65
N ILE A 34 2.90 -6.62 -3.14
CA ILE A 34 4.28 -6.68 -2.62
C ILE A 34 4.54 -5.50 -1.67
N LEU A 35 4.52 -5.74 -0.36
CA LEU A 35 4.69 -4.70 0.66
C LEU A 35 6.02 -3.94 0.53
N GLU A 36 7.12 -4.65 0.30
CA GLU A 36 8.46 -4.04 0.17
C GLU A 36 8.52 -3.08 -1.02
N GLN A 37 7.78 -3.38 -2.09
CA GLN A 37 7.69 -2.51 -3.27
C GLN A 37 6.93 -1.22 -2.94
N ALA A 38 5.80 -1.32 -2.22
CA ALA A 38 5.06 -0.14 -1.75
C ALA A 38 5.88 0.71 -0.77
N GLN A 39 6.64 0.10 0.14
CA GLN A 39 7.56 0.80 1.05
C GLN A 39 8.66 1.54 0.28
N PHE A 40 9.23 0.91 -0.75
CA PHE A 40 10.21 1.54 -1.63
C PHE A 40 9.62 2.75 -2.37
N TRP A 41 8.42 2.60 -2.94
CA TRP A 41 7.71 3.70 -3.60
C TRP A 41 7.41 4.86 -2.64
N ALA A 42 6.90 4.55 -1.44
CA ALA A 42 6.61 5.53 -0.40
C ALA A 42 7.86 6.33 -0.02
N LYS A 43 8.98 5.64 0.23
CA LYS A 43 10.26 6.27 0.56
C LYS A 43 10.72 7.22 -0.54
N ARG A 44 10.68 6.79 -1.81
CA ARG A 44 11.08 7.63 -2.95
C ARG A 44 10.19 8.86 -3.10
N LYS A 45 8.87 8.69 -3.00
CA LYS A 45 7.92 9.80 -3.07
C LYS A 45 8.10 10.78 -1.91
N GLY A 46 8.32 10.28 -0.70
CA GLY A 46 8.62 11.12 0.48
C GLY A 46 9.86 11.98 0.27
N ILE A 47 10.98 11.37 -0.17
CA ILE A 47 12.22 12.10 -0.49
C ILE A 47 11.97 13.19 -1.55
N ALA A 48 11.31 12.83 -2.66
CA ALA A 48 11.03 13.77 -3.75
C ALA A 48 10.15 14.96 -3.31
N ASN A 49 9.26 14.74 -2.34
CA ASN A 49 8.35 15.76 -1.82
C ASN A 49 8.81 16.37 -0.48
N LYS A 50 10.03 16.09 -0.02
CA LYS A 50 10.56 16.56 1.28
C LYS A 50 9.64 16.24 2.47
N THR A 51 9.04 15.06 2.45
CA THR A 51 8.10 14.55 3.45
C THR A 51 8.47 13.10 3.84
N LYS A 52 7.75 12.51 4.79
CA LYS A 52 7.86 11.07 5.07
C LYS A 52 7.12 10.27 3.99
N GLY A 53 7.58 9.05 3.74
CA GLY A 53 6.83 8.09 2.94
C GLY A 53 5.71 7.45 3.76
N PHE A 54 4.57 7.21 3.14
CA PHE A 54 3.41 6.55 3.73
C PHE A 54 3.01 5.35 2.87
N VAL A 55 2.75 4.21 3.51
CA VAL A 55 2.11 3.05 2.88
C VAL A 55 0.68 2.98 3.39
N THR A 56 -0.29 2.91 2.47
CA THR A 56 -1.70 2.70 2.79
C THR A 56 -2.08 1.28 2.38
N GLU A 57 -2.73 0.53 3.27
CA GLU A 57 -3.19 -0.84 3.01
C GLU A 57 -4.68 -0.85 2.60
N PHE A 58 -5.00 -1.76 1.68
CA PHE A 58 -6.34 -2.00 1.16
C PHE A 58 -6.61 -3.50 1.08
N ASP A 59 -7.85 -3.89 1.29
CA ASP A 59 -8.35 -5.20 0.88
C ASP A 59 -8.97 -4.99 -0.51
N PHE A 60 -8.41 -5.67 -1.49
CA PHE A 60 -8.90 -5.69 -2.86
C PHE A 60 -9.78 -6.92 -3.06
N ASP A 61 -11.00 -6.72 -3.55
CA ASP A 61 -11.89 -7.80 -3.93
C ASP A 61 -11.40 -8.47 -5.21
N GLU A 62 -11.04 -9.75 -5.13
CA GLU A 62 -10.53 -10.50 -6.28
C GLU A 62 -11.63 -10.98 -7.21
N GLU A 63 -12.90 -10.97 -6.77
CA GLU A 63 -14.05 -11.24 -7.65
C GLU A 63 -14.13 -10.20 -8.77
N ALA A 64 -13.54 -9.01 -8.58
CA ALA A 64 -13.42 -7.97 -9.60
C ALA A 64 -12.67 -8.42 -10.87
N PHE A 65 -11.83 -9.46 -10.79
CA PHE A 65 -11.16 -10.00 -11.98
C PHE A 65 -12.06 -10.88 -12.85
N GLU A 66 -13.18 -11.34 -12.31
CA GLU A 66 -14.16 -12.21 -12.96
C GLU A 66 -15.52 -11.52 -13.15
N ASP A 67 -15.63 -10.26 -12.74
CA ASP A 67 -16.83 -9.44 -12.89
C ASP A 67 -17.04 -9.02 -14.37
N ASP A 68 -18.16 -9.47 -14.96
CA ASP A 68 -18.55 -9.17 -16.34
C ASP A 68 -18.83 -7.66 -16.56
N ASP A 69 -19.09 -6.89 -15.50
CA ASP A 69 -19.33 -5.44 -15.56
C ASP A 69 -18.02 -4.62 -15.57
N LEU A 70 -16.85 -5.26 -15.34
CA LEU A 70 -15.53 -4.61 -15.35
C LEU A 70 -14.66 -5.07 -16.52
N HIS A 71 -14.11 -4.12 -17.27
CA HIS A 71 -13.12 -4.44 -18.30
C HIS A 71 -11.74 -4.63 -17.69
N VAL A 72 -11.33 -5.89 -17.54
CA VAL A 72 -10.06 -6.28 -16.92
C VAL A 72 -9.02 -6.65 -17.98
N LEU A 73 -7.78 -6.19 -17.80
CA LEU A 73 -6.61 -6.64 -18.57
C LEU A 73 -5.53 -7.18 -17.62
N ARG A 74 -4.99 -8.38 -17.89
CA ARG A 74 -3.94 -9.00 -17.07
C ARG A 74 -2.72 -9.36 -17.92
N PHE A 75 -1.54 -9.10 -17.36
CA PHE A 75 -0.26 -9.51 -17.91
C PHE A 75 0.47 -10.38 -16.89
N ASP A 76 0.52 -11.69 -17.12
CA ASP A 76 1.19 -12.64 -16.22
C ASP A 76 2.72 -12.45 -16.17
N GLU A 77 3.28 -11.93 -17.27
CA GLU A 77 4.72 -11.73 -17.42
C GLU A 77 5.03 -10.56 -18.36
N TYR A 78 6.30 -10.17 -18.39
CA TYR A 78 6.81 -9.27 -19.40
C TYR A 78 6.75 -9.94 -20.78
N ASN A 79 5.88 -9.44 -21.65
CA ASN A 79 5.76 -9.91 -23.03
C ASN A 79 5.58 -8.74 -24.01
N GLU A 80 5.45 -9.06 -25.29
CA GLU A 80 5.29 -8.06 -26.36
C GLU A 80 4.02 -7.23 -26.19
N ALA A 81 2.90 -7.85 -25.81
CA ALA A 81 1.63 -7.15 -25.60
C ALA A 81 1.72 -6.16 -24.44
N TRP A 82 2.38 -6.54 -23.34
CA TRP A 82 2.66 -5.65 -22.21
C TRP A 82 3.51 -4.46 -22.64
N LEU A 83 4.59 -4.70 -23.39
CA LEU A 83 5.48 -3.62 -23.87
C LEU A 83 4.73 -2.62 -24.75
N ASP A 84 3.99 -3.12 -25.73
CA ASP A 84 3.23 -2.29 -26.66
C ASP A 84 2.16 -1.47 -25.92
N PHE A 85 1.53 -2.05 -24.89
CA PHE A 85 0.57 -1.37 -24.02
C PHE A 85 1.23 -0.24 -23.22
N VAL A 86 2.34 -0.52 -22.54
CA VAL A 86 3.10 0.48 -21.75
C VAL A 86 3.56 1.65 -22.64
N VAL A 87 4.10 1.36 -23.82
CA VAL A 87 4.54 2.39 -24.78
C VAL A 87 3.34 3.23 -25.26
N SER A 88 2.21 2.60 -25.56
CA SER A 88 0.98 3.32 -25.94
C SER A 88 0.50 4.26 -24.84
N ASN A 89 0.48 3.80 -23.58
CA ASN A 89 0.03 4.60 -22.43
C ASN A 89 0.91 5.82 -22.17
N ARG A 90 2.23 5.65 -22.20
CA ARG A 90 3.19 6.75 -22.03
C ARG A 90 3.04 7.83 -23.11
N ARG A 91 2.67 7.45 -24.34
CA ARG A 91 2.44 8.38 -25.47
C ARG A 91 1.08 9.08 -25.41
N LYS A 92 0.00 8.32 -25.19
CA LYS A 92 -1.39 8.82 -25.28
C LYS A 92 -1.89 9.49 -24.00
N GLY A 93 -1.32 9.15 -22.84
CA GLY A 93 -1.73 9.69 -21.54
C GLY A 93 -3.12 9.23 -21.10
N SER A 94 -3.94 10.14 -20.56
CA SER A 94 -5.21 9.84 -19.86
C SER A 94 -6.35 9.23 -20.71
N LYS A 95 -6.13 8.95 -21.99
CA LYS A 95 -7.12 8.32 -22.89
C LYS A 95 -6.54 7.13 -23.66
N ALA A 96 -5.58 6.43 -23.05
CA ALA A 96 -4.83 5.42 -23.78
C ALA A 96 -5.58 4.10 -23.98
N HIS A 97 -6.53 3.77 -23.10
CA HIS A 97 -7.36 2.55 -23.15
C HIS A 97 -8.72 2.77 -22.47
N ALA A 98 -9.56 1.73 -22.49
CA ALA A 98 -10.89 1.67 -21.87
C ALA A 98 -11.02 0.61 -20.75
N TYR A 99 -9.93 -0.03 -20.35
CA TYR A 99 -9.92 -0.96 -19.21
C TYR A 99 -10.09 -0.24 -17.88
N ASP A 100 -10.84 -0.87 -16.98
CA ASP A 100 -11.14 -0.42 -15.62
C ASP A 100 -10.06 -0.89 -14.63
N ILE A 101 -9.56 -2.12 -14.84
CA ILE A 101 -8.52 -2.76 -14.02
C ILE A 101 -7.43 -3.30 -14.93
N ILE A 102 -6.17 -3.00 -14.61
CA ILE A 102 -5.01 -3.58 -15.27
C ILE A 102 -4.07 -4.17 -14.22
N GLU A 103 -3.78 -5.46 -14.29
CA GLU A 103 -2.79 -6.13 -13.46
C GLU A 103 -1.58 -6.56 -14.29
N GLY A 104 -0.37 -6.40 -13.74
CA GLY A 104 0.82 -6.96 -14.36
C GLY A 104 2.13 -6.47 -13.72
N PRO A 105 3.26 -6.73 -14.39
CA PRO A 105 4.55 -6.29 -13.88
C PRO A 105 4.77 -4.78 -14.09
N VAL A 106 5.71 -4.24 -13.31
CA VAL A 106 6.04 -2.80 -13.25
C VAL A 106 7.11 -2.46 -14.29
N ALA A 107 6.93 -1.33 -14.98
CA ALA A 107 7.99 -0.73 -15.79
C ALA A 107 8.82 0.22 -14.92
N ASP A 108 9.67 -0.34 -14.05
CA ASP A 108 10.54 0.42 -13.14
C ASP A 108 11.62 1.23 -13.89
N ASP A 109 12.55 1.87 -13.16
CA ASP A 109 13.58 2.73 -13.76
C ASP A 109 14.52 1.95 -14.69
N ASP A 110 14.86 0.70 -14.36
CA ASP A 110 15.73 -0.14 -15.17
C ASP A 110 14.99 -0.60 -16.42
N ILE A 111 13.73 -1.03 -16.27
CA ILE A 111 12.88 -1.41 -17.40
C ILE A 111 12.60 -0.21 -18.30
N THR A 112 12.41 0.98 -17.73
CA THR A 112 12.17 2.20 -18.50
C THR A 112 13.36 2.55 -19.39
N GLN A 113 14.59 2.49 -18.86
CA GLN A 113 15.80 2.69 -19.67
C GLN A 113 15.90 1.68 -20.82
N ARG A 114 15.49 0.43 -20.57
CA ARG A 114 15.47 -0.63 -21.59
C ARG A 114 14.38 -0.40 -22.65
N ILE A 115 13.20 0.08 -22.25
CA ILE A 115 12.15 0.49 -23.18
C ILE A 115 12.65 1.63 -24.08
N ASP A 116 13.33 2.62 -23.53
CA ASP A 116 13.88 3.74 -24.29
C ASP A 116 14.94 3.26 -25.30
N ALA A 117 15.86 2.38 -24.87
CA ALA A 117 16.84 1.76 -25.76
C ALA A 117 16.19 0.95 -26.91
N TYR A 118 15.07 0.26 -26.63
CA TYR A 118 14.30 -0.42 -27.67
C TYR A 118 13.67 0.58 -28.66
N LEU A 119 13.05 1.65 -28.15
CA LEU A 119 12.43 2.69 -28.97
C LEU A 119 13.43 3.45 -29.85
N GLU A 120 14.67 3.59 -29.38
CA GLU A 120 15.80 4.17 -30.13
C GLU A 120 16.42 3.18 -31.13
N GLY A 121 16.00 1.91 -31.13
CA GLY A 121 16.54 0.87 -32.00
C GLY A 121 17.90 0.32 -31.57
N VAL A 122 18.34 0.61 -30.34
CA VAL A 122 19.62 0.16 -29.77
C VAL A 122 19.57 -1.33 -29.42
N ILE A 123 18.41 -1.81 -28.95
CA ILE A 123 18.18 -3.24 -28.67
C ILE A 123 16.98 -3.77 -29.46
N SER A 124 17.03 -5.04 -29.87
CA SER A 124 15.89 -5.68 -30.52
C SER A 124 14.79 -6.00 -29.50
N LYS A 125 13.53 -6.06 -29.94
CA LYS A 125 12.40 -6.48 -29.08
C LYS A 125 12.64 -7.88 -28.47
N THR A 126 13.24 -8.78 -29.24
CA THR A 126 13.59 -10.14 -28.80
C THR A 126 14.62 -10.13 -27.67
N ASP A 127 15.66 -9.30 -27.77
CA ASP A 127 16.71 -9.24 -26.76
C ASP A 127 16.22 -8.54 -25.49
N PHE A 128 15.41 -7.48 -25.64
CA PHE A 128 14.69 -6.85 -24.53
C PHE A 128 13.91 -7.89 -23.71
N LEU A 129 13.07 -8.71 -24.35
CA LEU A 129 12.27 -9.71 -23.65
C LEU A 129 13.11 -10.83 -23.01
N LYS A 130 14.26 -11.20 -23.59
CA LYS A 130 15.17 -12.18 -22.99
C LYS A 130 15.81 -11.66 -21.71
N GLU A 131 16.22 -10.40 -21.68
CA GLU A 131 16.83 -9.78 -20.50
C GLU A 131 15.85 -9.70 -19.33
N LEU A 132 14.57 -9.42 -19.61
CA LEU A 132 13.52 -9.32 -18.59
C LEU A 132 13.24 -10.63 -17.83
N LYS A 133 13.62 -11.78 -18.39
CA LYS A 133 13.50 -13.08 -17.69
C LYS A 133 14.34 -13.16 -16.42
N PHE A 134 15.37 -12.33 -16.30
CA PHE A 134 16.25 -12.28 -15.13
C PHE A 134 15.89 -11.14 -14.17
N HIS A 135 14.86 -10.36 -14.50
CA HIS A 135 14.44 -9.25 -13.65
C HIS A 135 13.74 -9.76 -12.41
N ARG A 136 13.87 -9.01 -11.31
CA ARG A 136 13.15 -9.34 -10.08
C ARG A 136 11.63 -9.25 -10.36
N PRO A 137 10.82 -10.20 -9.86
CA PRO A 137 9.37 -10.09 -9.96
C PRO A 137 8.88 -8.78 -9.35
N THR A 138 8.08 -8.07 -10.13
CA THR A 138 7.35 -6.87 -9.71
C THR A 138 5.88 -7.08 -10.01
N HIS A 139 5.03 -6.36 -9.31
CA HIS A 139 3.58 -6.50 -9.46
C HIS A 139 2.89 -5.16 -9.23
N GLN A 140 1.85 -4.87 -9.99
CA GLN A 140 0.93 -3.77 -9.74
C GLN A 140 -0.46 -4.05 -10.28
N ILE A 141 -1.45 -3.41 -9.66
CA ILE A 141 -2.82 -3.28 -10.14
C ILE A 141 -3.10 -1.79 -10.30
N ALA A 142 -3.58 -1.38 -11.47
CA ALA A 142 -4.05 -0.05 -11.76
C ALA A 142 -5.58 -0.04 -11.81
N LEU A 143 -6.20 0.80 -10.99
CA LEU A 143 -7.65 1.03 -10.96
C LEU A 143 -7.92 2.37 -11.64
N CYS A 144 -8.54 2.31 -12.81
CA CYS A 144 -8.61 3.43 -13.75
C CYS A 144 -9.96 4.15 -13.75
N THR A 145 -10.98 3.60 -13.10
CA THR A 145 -12.35 4.15 -13.07
C THR A 145 -12.90 4.19 -11.65
N ILE A 146 -14.02 4.89 -11.46
CA ILE A 146 -14.63 5.02 -10.13
C ILE A 146 -15.21 3.66 -9.70
N GLU A 147 -15.75 2.92 -10.66
CA GLU A 147 -16.30 1.58 -10.55
C GLU A 147 -15.23 0.62 -10.05
N SER A 148 -14.04 0.59 -10.68
CA SER A 148 -12.97 -0.28 -10.19
C SER A 148 -12.41 0.12 -8.83
N LEU A 149 -12.41 1.42 -8.49
CA LEU A 149 -12.01 1.85 -7.14
C LEU A 149 -12.92 1.32 -6.03
N GLN A 150 -14.17 0.96 -6.32
CA GLN A 150 -15.07 0.37 -5.32
C GLN A 150 -14.62 -1.03 -4.90
N MET A 151 -13.77 -1.68 -5.71
CA MET A 151 -13.15 -2.96 -5.40
C MET A 151 -12.00 -2.84 -4.40
N LEU A 152 -11.60 -1.60 -4.06
CA LEU A 152 -10.71 -1.35 -2.94
C LEU A 152 -11.51 -0.94 -1.71
N GLU A 153 -11.53 -1.81 -0.73
CA GLU A 153 -11.87 -1.41 0.62
C GLU A 153 -10.60 -0.92 1.30
N HIS A 154 -10.61 0.34 1.76
CA HIS A 154 -9.61 0.76 2.73
C HIS A 154 -9.64 -0.25 3.88
N ILE A 155 -8.48 -0.80 4.24
CA ILE A 155 -8.33 -1.44 5.55
C ILE A 155 -8.27 -0.31 6.58
N LYS A 156 -9.37 0.43 6.76
CA LYS A 156 -9.58 1.46 7.77
C LYS A 156 -11.03 1.33 8.25
N LYS A 157 -11.36 0.65 9.33
CA LYS A 157 -10.60 0.01 10.39
C LYS A 157 -10.71 -1.49 10.17
N LYS A 158 -9.62 -2.22 10.36
CA LYS A 158 -9.80 -3.49 11.05
C LYS A 158 -10.62 -3.15 12.30
N LYS A 159 -11.84 -3.69 12.43
CA LYS A 159 -12.37 -4.06 13.74
C LYS A 159 -11.54 -5.26 14.22
N TYR A 160 -10.23 -5.08 14.24
CA TYR A 160 -9.32 -5.66 15.17
C TYR A 160 -8.87 -4.44 15.94
N VAL A 161 -9.24 -4.41 17.23
CA VAL A 161 -8.33 -4.06 18.31
C VAL A 161 -7.09 -3.34 17.78
N GLY A 162 -7.14 -2.01 17.85
CA GLY A 162 -6.21 -1.07 17.21
C GLY A 162 -4.76 -1.33 17.54
N ASN A 163 -3.90 -0.40 17.13
CA ASN A 163 -2.56 -0.29 17.73
C ASN A 163 -2.70 -0.62 19.22
N ILE A 164 -1.87 -1.53 19.75
CA ILE A 164 -1.94 -1.93 21.15
C ILE A 164 -2.02 -0.69 22.05
N ASP A 165 -1.37 0.39 21.64
CA ASP A 165 -1.48 1.74 22.20
C ASP A 165 -2.91 2.31 22.17
N ASP A 166 -3.56 2.35 20.99
CA ASP A 166 -4.94 2.84 20.82
C ASP A 166 -5.96 1.97 21.57
N THR A 167 -5.75 0.65 21.56
CA THR A 167 -6.60 -0.30 22.28
C THR A 167 -6.49 -0.11 23.78
N ILE A 168 -5.26 0.00 24.27
CA ILE A 168 -4.99 0.19 25.70
C ILE A 168 -5.52 1.54 26.17
N THR A 169 -5.27 2.62 25.42
CA THR A 169 -5.74 3.97 25.78
C THR A 169 -7.26 4.08 25.70
N GLN A 170 -7.91 3.48 24.69
CA GLN A 170 -9.37 3.47 24.60
C GLN A 170 -10.01 2.59 25.69
N SER A 171 -9.42 1.44 26.03
CA SER A 171 -9.91 0.56 27.10
C SER A 171 -9.74 1.23 28.47
N LEU A 172 -8.59 1.86 28.72
CA LEU A 172 -8.33 2.62 29.95
C LEU A 172 -9.31 3.79 30.11
N ALA A 173 -9.63 4.49 29.01
CA ALA A 173 -10.63 5.56 29.02
C ALA A 173 -12.03 5.06 29.39
N VAL A 174 -12.46 3.94 28.80
CA VAL A 174 -13.79 3.36 29.05
C VAL A 174 -13.91 2.77 30.44
N ASP A 175 -12.95 1.92 30.84
CA ASP A 175 -13.02 1.15 32.09
C ASP A 175 -12.94 2.02 33.34
N TYR A 176 -12.27 3.18 33.26
CA TYR A 176 -12.01 4.07 34.39
C TYR A 176 -12.56 5.49 34.22
N GLY A 177 -13.41 5.71 33.21
CA GLY A 177 -14.09 7.00 32.99
C GLY A 177 -13.13 8.16 32.70
N MET A 178 -11.97 7.89 32.10
CA MET A 178 -11.02 8.93 31.69
C MET A 178 -11.40 9.52 30.33
N THR A 179 -10.98 10.75 30.07
CA THR A 179 -10.97 11.25 28.67
C THR A 179 -9.87 10.52 27.88
N VAL A 180 -10.03 10.44 26.56
CA VAL A 180 -9.05 9.79 25.68
C VAL A 180 -7.65 10.41 25.84
N ASN A 181 -7.55 11.73 25.95
CA ASN A 181 -6.26 12.41 26.16
C ASN A 181 -5.62 12.04 27.50
N GLN A 182 -6.40 11.93 28.59
CA GLN A 182 -5.87 11.49 29.88
C GLN A 182 -5.38 10.05 29.83
N ALA A 183 -6.09 9.16 29.13
CA ALA A 183 -5.67 7.77 28.96
C ALA A 183 -4.38 7.65 28.12
N ILE A 184 -4.25 8.48 27.08
CA ILE A 184 -3.03 8.63 26.27
C ILE A 184 -1.86 9.05 27.16
N ASP A 185 -2.01 10.13 27.92
CA ASP A 185 -0.94 10.66 28.77
C ASP A 185 -0.47 9.60 29.79
N VAL A 186 -1.43 8.96 30.48
CA VAL A 186 -1.13 7.89 31.46
C VAL A 186 -0.41 6.70 30.82
N TYR A 187 -0.86 6.28 29.63
CA TYR A 187 -0.27 5.15 28.94
C TYR A 187 1.17 5.42 28.48
N PHE A 188 1.40 6.54 27.78
CA PHE A 188 2.72 6.87 27.23
C PHE A 188 3.76 7.22 28.30
N GLU A 189 3.34 7.63 29.51
CA GLU A 189 4.23 7.87 30.64
C GLU A 189 4.59 6.59 31.44
N SER A 190 3.82 5.51 31.24
CA SER A 190 3.96 4.25 31.98
C SER A 190 5.29 3.52 31.75
N LYS A 191 5.72 2.75 32.74
CA LYS A 191 6.82 1.79 32.63
C LYS A 191 6.47 0.68 31.67
N THR A 192 5.21 0.27 31.64
CA THR A 192 4.68 -0.75 30.73
C THR A 192 4.92 -0.35 29.27
N TYR A 193 4.61 0.89 28.89
CA TYR A 193 4.89 1.42 27.56
C TYR A 193 6.40 1.49 27.27
N LYS A 194 7.21 1.97 28.23
CA LYS A 194 8.68 2.02 28.08
C LYS A 194 9.30 0.64 27.85
N GLN A 195 8.74 -0.40 28.47
CA GLN A 195 9.16 -1.78 28.25
C GLN A 195 8.66 -2.30 26.91
N LEU A 196 7.42 -2.00 26.52
CA LEU A 196 6.84 -2.40 25.24
C LEU A 196 7.69 -1.96 24.03
N ILE A 197 8.27 -0.75 24.09
CA ILE A 197 9.14 -0.21 23.03
C ILE A 197 10.61 -0.63 23.15
N ASP A 198 10.99 -1.36 24.21
CA ASP A 198 12.33 -1.94 24.37
C ASP A 198 12.33 -3.39 23.88
N GLU A 199 12.91 -3.62 22.70
CA GLU A 199 13.00 -4.91 22.03
C GLU A 199 13.63 -6.01 22.91
N LYS A 200 14.48 -5.64 23.89
CA LYS A 200 15.12 -6.61 24.81
C LYS A 200 14.15 -7.24 25.80
N THR A 201 12.98 -6.65 25.98
CA THR A 201 11.98 -7.14 26.94
C THR A 201 11.03 -8.17 26.33
N GLU A 202 11.01 -8.29 25.00
CA GLU A 202 10.10 -9.14 24.22
C GLU A 202 8.60 -8.87 24.50
N LEU A 203 8.25 -7.76 25.18
CA LEU A 203 6.85 -7.39 25.44
C LEU A 203 6.07 -7.11 24.16
N CYS A 204 6.75 -6.66 23.10
CA CYS A 204 6.16 -6.45 21.77
C CYS A 204 5.59 -7.73 21.15
N ASN A 205 5.97 -8.92 21.64
CA ASN A 205 5.45 -10.21 21.19
C ASN A 205 4.21 -10.67 21.98
N LYS A 206 3.80 -9.94 23.02
CA LYS A 206 2.65 -10.28 23.87
C LYS A 206 1.34 -9.72 23.31
N SER A 207 0.24 -10.34 23.72
CA SER A 207 -1.11 -9.87 23.40
C SER A 207 -1.44 -8.54 24.10
N TRP A 208 -2.36 -7.76 23.53
CA TRP A 208 -2.77 -6.49 24.15
C TRP A 208 -3.42 -6.69 25.52
N GLU A 209 -4.11 -7.80 25.75
CA GLU A 209 -4.70 -8.14 27.06
C GLU A 209 -3.63 -8.37 28.13
N GLU A 210 -2.49 -8.96 27.77
CA GLU A 210 -1.36 -9.14 28.68
C GLU A 210 -0.70 -7.80 29.02
N ILE A 211 -0.46 -6.95 28.01
CA ILE A 211 0.11 -5.61 28.23
C ILE A 211 -0.86 -4.74 29.04
N TYR A 212 -2.16 -4.84 28.77
CA TYR A 212 -3.17 -4.10 29.51
C TYR A 212 -3.22 -4.51 30.99
N LYS A 213 -3.13 -5.81 31.30
CA LYS A 213 -3.03 -6.29 32.70
C LYS A 213 -1.77 -5.78 33.41
N LEU A 214 -0.64 -5.71 32.71
CA LEU A 214 0.60 -5.14 33.25
C LEU A 214 0.42 -3.66 33.57
N LEU A 215 -0.18 -2.89 32.65
CA LEU A 215 -0.49 -1.49 32.86
C LEU A 215 -1.43 -1.28 34.05
N LEU A 216 -2.52 -2.04 34.15
CA LEU A 216 -3.46 -1.91 35.28
C LEU A 216 -2.77 -2.23 36.62
N THR A 217 -1.89 -3.24 36.63
CA THR A 217 -1.09 -3.58 37.81
C THR A 217 -0.14 -2.43 38.19
N GLU A 218 0.52 -1.82 37.21
CA GLU A 218 1.37 -0.64 37.42
C GLU A 218 0.60 0.54 38.00
N LEU A 219 -0.60 0.81 37.48
CA LEU A 219 -1.46 1.92 37.87
C LEU A 219 -2.24 1.67 39.17
N ASN A 220 -2.10 0.50 39.80
CA ASN A 220 -2.92 0.03 40.94
C ASN A 220 -4.44 0.06 40.65
N LEU A 221 -4.81 -0.18 39.40
CA LEU A 221 -6.18 -0.25 38.94
C LEU A 221 -6.65 -1.71 38.89
N ARG A 222 -7.92 -1.94 39.24
CA ARG A 222 -8.56 -3.27 39.13
C ARG A 222 -9.76 -3.15 38.21
N LEU A 223 -9.90 -4.12 37.31
CA LEU A 223 -11.11 -4.26 36.49
C LEU A 223 -12.32 -4.32 37.43
N THR A 224 -13.32 -3.50 37.11
CA THR A 224 -14.59 -3.46 37.83
C THR A 224 -15.52 -4.58 37.41
#